data_AF-A0A6A7LMM8-F1
#
_entry.id   AF-A0A6A7LMM8-F1
#
_cell.length_a   1.000
_cell.length_b   1.000
_cell.length_c   1.000
_cell.angle_alpha   90.00
_cell.angle_beta   90.00
_cell.angle_gamma   90.00
#
_symmetry.space_group_name_H-M   'P 1'
#
loop_
_entity.id
_entity.type
_entity.pdbx_description
1 polymer ?
#
loop_
_entity_poly.entity_id
_entity_poly.type
_entity_poly.pdbx_seq_one_letter_code
_entity_poly.pdbx_strand_id
1 'polypeptide(L)'
;MSPTDMVVAAQIFLQQEDMPTDYPKSNPMINELADVKKRGWITVSEKCNLNEVSLQLSLVKLAKLGLIRELVGYLDNSGQGIYIITPIFREFVKYIRTTSNQPIMMFDQS
;
A
#
# COMPACT_ATOMS: atom_id res chain seq x y z
N MET A 1 -8.16 13.00 3.75
CA MET A 1 -7.94 11.91 2.79
C MET A 1 -9.08 11.95 1.79
N SER A 2 -8.78 12.14 0.50
CA SER A 2 -9.80 12.22 -0.57
C SER A 2 -10.16 10.84 -1.11
N PRO A 3 -11.26 10.70 -1.89
CA PRO A 3 -11.57 9.46 -2.60
C PRO A 3 -10.41 8.98 -3.49
N THR A 4 -9.70 9.90 -4.14
CA THR A 4 -8.49 9.59 -4.92
C THR A 4 -7.41 8.95 -4.06
N ASP A 5 -7.14 9.50 -2.87
CA ASP A 5 -6.14 8.96 -1.94
C ASP A 5 -6.53 7.52 -1.52
N MET A 6 -7.83 7.25 -1.34
CA MET A 6 -8.34 5.91 -1.01
C MET A 6 -8.17 4.92 -2.16
N VAL A 7 -8.41 5.33 -3.41
CA VAL A 7 -8.19 4.49 -4.59
C VAL A 7 -6.72 4.14 -4.74
N VAL A 8 -5.81 5.11 -4.58
CA VAL A 8 -4.36 4.86 -4.63
C VAL A 8 -3.96 3.88 -3.52
N ALA A 9 -4.42 4.10 -2.29
CA ALA A 9 -4.13 3.21 -1.17
C ALA A 9 -4.62 1.77 -1.43
N ALA A 10 -5.84 1.62 -1.96
CA ALA A 10 -6.41 0.32 -2.29
C ALA A 10 -5.62 -0.38 -3.39
N GLN A 11 -5.21 0.33 -4.44
CA GLN A 11 -4.41 -0.26 -5.52
C GLN A 11 -3.02 -0.72 -5.04
N ILE A 12 -2.34 0.09 -4.23
CA ILE A 12 -1.05 -0.30 -3.63
C ILE A 12 -1.25 -1.50 -2.70
N PHE A 13 -2.30 -1.48 -1.87
CA PHE A 13 -2.62 -2.58 -0.98
C PHE A 13 -2.85 -3.88 -1.74
N LEU A 14 -3.72 -3.89 -2.77
CA LEU A 14 -4.03 -5.10 -3.54
C LEU A 14 -2.80 -5.68 -4.25
N GLN A 15 -1.87 -4.83 -4.71
CA GLN A 15 -0.62 -5.33 -5.29
C GLN A 15 0.26 -6.05 -4.25
N GLN A 16 0.18 -5.62 -2.99
CA GLN A 16 1.12 -5.98 -1.94
C GLN A 16 0.51 -6.81 -0.80
N GLU A 17 -0.79 -7.13 -0.84
CA GLU A 17 -1.50 -7.80 0.26
C GLU A 17 -0.96 -9.19 0.55
N ASP A 18 -0.27 -9.83 -0.40
CA ASP A 18 0.36 -11.14 -0.21
C ASP A 18 1.88 -11.07 -0.17
N MET A 19 2.47 -9.87 -0.07
CA MET A 19 3.93 -9.75 0.08
C MET A 19 4.37 -10.32 1.44
N PRO A 20 5.50 -11.06 1.48
CA PRO A 20 6.09 -11.50 2.72
C PRO A 20 6.51 -10.29 3.56
N THR A 21 6.45 -10.44 4.88
CA THR A 21 6.87 -9.41 5.85
C THR A 21 8.39 -9.32 5.97
N ASP A 22 9.08 -10.42 5.66
CA ASP A 22 10.52 -10.56 5.81
C ASP A 22 11.12 -11.21 4.56
N TYR A 23 12.28 -10.70 4.16
CA TYR A 23 13.05 -11.22 3.04
C TYR A 23 14.36 -11.84 3.54
N PRO A 24 14.79 -12.98 2.98
CA PRO A 24 16.00 -13.65 3.42
C PRO A 24 17.24 -12.79 3.11
N LYS A 25 18.02 -12.46 4.15
CA LYS A 25 19.28 -11.71 4.01
C LYS A 25 20.34 -12.42 3.15
N SER A 26 20.20 -13.74 2.99
CA SER A 26 21.13 -14.58 2.24
C SER A 26 21.01 -14.44 0.72
N ASN A 27 19.94 -13.84 0.19
CA ASN A 27 19.76 -13.67 -1.24
C ASN A 27 19.39 -12.22 -1.61
N PRO A 28 20.34 -11.39 -2.07
CA PRO A 28 20.08 -10.00 -2.42
C PRO A 28 19.17 -9.84 -3.64
N MET A 29 18.92 -10.90 -4.42
CA MET A 29 17.97 -10.87 -5.54
C MET A 29 16.52 -11.04 -5.09
N ILE A 30 16.29 -11.52 -3.85
CA ILE A 30 14.96 -11.70 -3.27
C ILE A 30 14.78 -10.65 -2.18
N ASN A 31 14.27 -9.49 -2.57
CA ASN A 31 14.08 -8.33 -1.69
C ASN A 31 12.76 -7.59 -1.97
N GLU A 32 12.42 -6.64 -1.10
CA GLU A 32 11.19 -5.84 -1.19
C GLU A 32 11.05 -5.16 -2.56
N LEU A 33 12.11 -4.53 -3.06
CA LEU A 33 12.09 -3.81 -4.33
C LEU A 33 11.73 -4.73 -5.50
N ALA A 34 12.38 -5.89 -5.58
CA ALA A 34 12.17 -6.84 -6.67
C ALA A 34 10.72 -7.34 -6.70
N ASP A 35 10.14 -7.61 -5.54
CA ASP A 35 8.76 -8.10 -5.42
C ASP A 35 7.73 -7.01 -5.74
N VAL A 36 7.95 -5.78 -5.25
CA VAL A 36 7.10 -4.62 -5.56
C VAL A 36 7.07 -4.31 -7.06
N LYS A 37 8.24 -4.38 -7.71
CA LYS A 37 8.34 -4.23 -9.17
C LYS A 37 7.58 -5.35 -9.90
N LYS A 38 7.78 -6.60 -9.49
CA LYS A 38 7.09 -7.77 -10.06
C LYS A 38 5.56 -7.67 -9.93
N ARG A 39 5.07 -7.11 -8.82
CA ARG A 39 3.64 -6.93 -8.53
C ARG A 39 3.00 -5.73 -9.23
N GLY A 40 3.77 -5.00 -10.04
CA GLY A 40 3.25 -3.99 -10.94
C GLY A 40 3.20 -2.59 -10.37
N TRP A 41 4.10 -2.23 -9.45
CA TRP A 41 4.23 -0.85 -8.94
C TRP A 41 4.20 0.22 -10.04
N ILE A 42 4.90 -0.03 -11.14
CA ILE A 42 5.02 0.90 -12.27
C ILE A 42 3.65 1.23 -12.89
N THR A 43 2.66 0.34 -12.72
CA THR A 43 1.30 0.52 -13.27
C THR A 43 0.33 1.22 -12.32
N VAL A 44 0.76 1.65 -11.11
CA VAL A 44 -0.13 2.30 -10.14
C VAL A 44 -0.73 3.59 -10.71
N SER A 45 0.08 4.43 -11.36
CA SER A 45 -0.40 5.68 -11.98
C SER A 45 -1.49 5.43 -13.01
N GLU A 46 -1.26 4.44 -13.88
CA GLU A 46 -2.17 4.04 -14.95
C GLU A 46 -3.48 3.47 -14.37
N LYS A 47 -3.38 2.56 -13.40
CA LYS A 47 -4.55 1.95 -12.73
C LYS A 47 -5.40 2.96 -11.97
N CYS A 48 -4.78 4.01 -11.44
CA CYS A 48 -5.49 5.09 -10.76
C CYS A 48 -5.97 6.19 -11.73
N ASN A 49 -5.59 6.12 -13.02
CA ASN A 49 -5.84 7.16 -14.02
C ASN A 49 -5.41 8.56 -13.52
N LEU A 50 -4.22 8.64 -12.90
CA LEU A 50 -3.67 9.87 -12.34
C LEU A 50 -2.47 10.33 -13.15
N ASN A 51 -2.34 11.65 -13.27
CA ASN A 51 -1.07 12.25 -13.66
C ASN A 51 -0.07 12.17 -12.50
N GLU A 52 1.21 12.36 -12.83
CA GLU A 52 2.32 12.30 -11.88
C GLU A 52 2.12 13.17 -10.64
N VAL A 53 1.74 14.44 -10.83
CA VAL A 53 1.56 15.38 -9.70
C VAL A 53 0.47 14.89 -8.74
N SER A 54 -0.65 14.42 -9.27
CA SER A 54 -1.78 13.95 -8.46
C SER A 54 -1.43 12.67 -7.72
N LEU A 55 -0.73 11.74 -8.39
CA LEU A 55 -0.24 10.53 -7.75
C LEU A 55 0.74 10.86 -6.62
N GLN A 56 1.73 11.71 -6.87
CA GLN A 56 2.73 12.12 -5.87
C GLN A 56 2.08 12.78 -4.65
N LEU A 57 1.08 13.66 -4.85
CA LEU A 57 0.33 14.25 -3.74
C LEU A 57 -0.39 13.19 -2.90
N SER A 58 -1.00 12.17 -3.53
CA SER A 58 -1.63 11.07 -2.81
C SER A 58 -0.59 10.22 -2.07
N LEU A 59 0.53 9.87 -2.70
CA LEU A 59 1.62 9.11 -2.07
C LEU A 59 2.17 9.82 -0.83
N VAL A 60 2.44 11.12 -0.91
CA VAL A 60 2.92 11.93 0.22
C VAL A 60 1.93 11.93 1.38
N LYS A 61 0.63 12.06 1.10
CA LYS A 61 -0.40 12.01 2.15
C LYS A 61 -0.47 10.64 2.81
N LEU A 62 -0.48 9.57 2.01
CA LEU A 62 -0.51 8.19 2.51
C LEU A 62 0.74 7.87 3.35
N ALA A 63 1.90 8.36 2.94
CA ALA A 63 3.14 8.23 3.69
C ALA A 63 3.11 8.99 5.02
N LYS A 64 2.61 10.23 5.03
CA LYS A 64 2.41 11.02 6.26
C LYS A 64 1.43 10.39 7.24
N LEU A 65 0.44 9.66 6.72
CA LEU A 65 -0.51 8.89 7.54
C LEU A 65 0.07 7.55 8.02
N GLY A 66 1.30 7.20 7.62
CA GLY A 66 1.93 5.94 7.99
C GLY A 66 1.31 4.71 7.33
N LEU A 67 0.53 4.87 6.26
CA LEU A 67 -0.10 3.77 5.54
C LEU A 67 0.86 3.10 4.55
N ILE A 68 1.75 3.91 3.97
CA ILE A 68 2.82 3.44 3.09
C ILE A 68 4.16 4.04 3.54
N ARG A 69 5.27 3.43 3.12
CA ARG A 69 6.62 3.96 3.30
C ARG A 69 7.40 3.89 2.00
N GLU A 70 8.27 4.86 1.78
CA GLU A 70 9.19 4.85 0.64
C GLU A 70 10.31 3.83 0.88
N LEU A 71 10.72 3.12 -0.18
CA LEU A 71 11.94 2.34 -0.23
C LEU A 71 13.10 3.30 -0.52
N VAL A 72 13.82 3.69 0.53
CA VAL A 72 14.93 4.66 0.44
C VAL A 72 15.97 4.24 -0.60
N GLY A 73 16.33 5.17 -1.47
CA GLY A 73 17.35 4.96 -2.51
C GLY A 73 16.84 4.27 -3.77
N TYR A 74 15.54 4.02 -3.88
CA TYR A 74 14.94 3.37 -5.04
C TYR A 74 13.93 4.27 -5.75
N LEU A 75 14.29 4.64 -6.98
CA LEU A 75 13.41 5.31 -7.92
C LEU A 75 12.97 4.32 -9.00
N ASP A 76 11.77 4.51 -9.53
CA ASP A 76 11.34 3.85 -10.76
C ASP A 76 11.92 4.53 -12.02
N ASN A 77 11.54 4.03 -13.19
CA ASN A 77 12.05 4.53 -14.47
C ASN A 77 11.63 5.98 -14.77
N SER A 78 10.64 6.52 -14.05
CA SER A 78 10.17 7.90 -14.15
C SER A 78 10.82 8.82 -13.10
N GLY A 79 11.72 8.29 -12.26
CA GLY A 79 12.33 9.05 -11.18
C GLY A 79 11.43 9.19 -9.95
N GLN A 80 10.33 8.43 -9.88
CA GLN A 80 9.41 8.45 -8.75
C GLN A 80 9.82 7.44 -7.68
N GLY A 81 9.67 7.82 -6.41
CA GLY A 81 9.92 6.93 -5.27
C GLY A 81 9.03 5.69 -5.31
N ILE A 82 9.58 4.55 -4.90
CA ILE A 82 8.83 3.29 -4.83
C ILE A 82 8.32 3.11 -3.40
N TYR A 83 7.03 2.82 -3.24
CA TYR A 83 6.42 2.72 -1.91
C TYR A 83 5.89 1.32 -1.62
N ILE A 84 5.90 0.97 -0.33
CA ILE A 84 5.28 -0.25 0.17
C ILE A 84 4.28 0.01 1.28
N ILE A 85 3.29 -0.86 1.44
CA ILE A 85 2.37 -0.81 2.58
C ILE A 85 3.10 -1.05 3.90
N THR A 86 2.70 -0.33 4.94
CA THR A 86 3.23 -0.58 6.29
C THR A 86 2.52 -1.76 6.95
N PRO A 87 3.13 -2.37 7.99
CA PRO A 87 2.46 -3.38 8.81
C PRO A 87 1.16 -2.85 9.44
N ILE A 88 1.14 -1.58 9.83
CA ILE A 88 -0.05 -0.93 10.41
C ILE A 88 -1.19 -0.91 9.40
N PHE A 89 -0.92 -0.57 8.13
CA PHE A 89 -1.97 -0.55 7.11
C PHE A 89 -2.53 -1.96 6.86
N ARG A 90 -1.66 -2.97 6.85
CA ARG A 90 -2.06 -4.39 6.73
C ARG A 90 -2.99 -4.83 7.86
N GLU A 91 -2.61 -4.59 9.11
CA GLU A 91 -3.44 -4.94 10.26
C GLU A 91 -4.74 -4.14 10.29
N PHE A 92 -4.71 -2.86 9.90
CA PHE A 92 -5.91 -2.03 9.82
C PHE A 92 -6.94 -2.56 8.82
N VAL A 93 -6.51 -2.93 7.61
CA VAL A 93 -7.42 -3.52 6.60
C VAL A 93 -7.94 -4.88 7.07
N LYS A 94 -7.09 -5.70 7.69
CA LYS A 94 -7.51 -6.98 8.27
C LYS A 94 -8.55 -6.80 9.37
N TYR A 95 -8.37 -5.81 10.25
CA TYR A 95 -9.34 -5.46 11.29
C TYR A 95 -10.68 -5.03 10.70
N ILE A 96 -10.67 -4.19 9.67
CA ILE A 96 -11.90 -3.79 8.97
C ILE A 96 -12.59 -5.01 8.35
N ARG A 97 -11.87 -5.84 7.57
CA ARG A 97 -12.43 -7.05 6.95
C ARG A 97 -13.04 -8.01 7.98
N THR A 98 -12.44 -8.10 9.16
CA THR A 98 -12.92 -8.97 10.24
C THR A 98 -14.19 -8.41 10.88
N THR A 99 -14.22 -7.11 11.17
CA THR A 99 -15.37 -6.45 11.82
C THR A 99 -16.54 -6.23 10.87
N SER A 100 -16.31 -6.01 9.57
CA SER A 100 -17.37 -5.90 8.56
C SER A 100 -18.06 -7.22 8.25
N ASN A 101 -17.36 -8.35 8.46
CA ASN A 101 -17.92 -9.69 8.29
C ASN A 101 -18.52 -10.25 9.58
N GLN A 102 -18.49 -9.51 10.69
CA GLN A 102 -19.23 -9.85 11.89
C GLN A 102 -20.61 -9.19 11.83
N PRO A 103 -21.71 -9.91 12.12
CA PRO A 103 -22.98 -9.24 12.36
C PRO A 103 -22.76 -8.26 13.50
N ILE A 104 -23.15 -7.00 13.29
CA ILE A 104 -23.08 -5.94 14.30
C ILE A 104 -23.70 -6.51 15.57
N MET A 105 -22.89 -6.77 16.60
CA MET A 105 -23.41 -7.25 17.87
C MET A 105 -24.46 -6.24 18.31
N MET A 106 -25.71 -6.69 18.36
CA MET A 106 -26.77 -5.93 19.01
C MET A 106 -26.32 -5.75 20.44
N PHE A 107 -26.02 -4.50 20.82
CA PHE A 107 -25.94 -4.16 22.22
C PHE A 107 -27.35 -4.34 22.78
N ASP A 108 -27.59 -5.49 23.41
CA ASP A 108 -28.75 -5.64 24.28
C ASP A 108 -28.60 -4.59 25.39
N GLN A 109 -29.52 -3.64 25.36
CA GLN A 109 -29.75 -2.75 26.48
C GLN A 109 -30.21 -3.62 27.66
N SER A 110 -29.36 -3.69 28.69
CA SER A 110 -29.75 -4.15 30.03
C SER A 110 -29.32 -3.11 31.04
#